data_AF-M7WY65-F1
#
_entry.id   AF-M7WY65-F1
#
_cell.length_a   1.000
_cell.length_b   1.000
_cell.length_c   1.000
_cell.angle_alpha   90.00
_cell.angle_beta   90.00
_cell.angle_gamma   90.00
#
_symmetry.space_group_name_H-M   'P 1'
#
loop_
_entity.id
_entity.type
_entity.pdbx_description
1 polymer ?
#
loop_
_entity_poly.entity_id
_entity_poly.type
_entity_poly.pdbx_seq_one_letter_code
_entity_poly.pdbx_strand_id
1 'polypeptide(L)'
;MSTLDQPACTSCGKIASSLEAGKKMLVCSRCQLQAERLVHYCSRDCQVSHFKLHKPTCGIKLATNPDFPSIADPDAPFQPPQALLYHLAALSTLPPSASPTTPPPSFLYFPSNPLSDAASSSSKPPVMPIPVSLPPPARNLFNCLSWVAFKTANPLSVVLMYSLLLTEIEALGGVEDRLVEQLSEEYRLDGKQEVGGEKRNSLRQMLDDEDEPKAEDLMVAIGGEKNQGILVEWQMYEAERMRSSK
;
A
#
# COMPACT_ATOMS: atom_id res chain seq x y z
N MET A 1 -17.30 20.95 12.04
CA MET A 1 -16.43 20.97 10.85
C MET A 1 -15.12 20.31 11.24
N SER A 2 -14.82 19.15 10.66
CA SER A 2 -13.66 18.33 11.04
C SER A 2 -12.35 19.00 10.61
N THR A 3 -11.31 18.87 11.43
CA THR A 3 -9.98 19.48 11.23
C THR A 3 -9.22 18.93 10.01
N LEU A 4 -9.71 17.88 9.35
CA LEU A 4 -9.10 17.21 8.21
C LEU A 4 -9.29 17.93 6.86
N ASP A 5 -10.22 18.87 6.75
CA ASP A 5 -10.49 19.60 5.49
C ASP A 5 -9.73 20.92 5.34
N GLN A 6 -8.83 21.24 6.29
CA GLN A 6 -8.13 22.52 6.25
C GLN A 6 -6.91 22.47 5.31
N PRO A 7 -6.74 23.48 4.43
CA PRO A 7 -5.58 23.54 3.57
C PRO A 7 -4.30 23.67 4.41
N ALA A 8 -3.27 22.93 4.01
CA ALA A 8 -1.97 22.87 4.68
C ALA A 8 -0.86 23.35 3.74
N CYS A 9 0.16 24.00 4.31
CA CYS A 9 1.32 24.43 3.54
C CYS A 9 2.11 23.23 3.04
N THR A 10 2.33 23.14 1.73
CA THR A 10 3.06 22.03 1.11
C THR A 10 4.55 22.00 1.51
N SER A 11 5.12 23.13 1.92
CA SER A 11 6.53 23.18 2.34
C SER A 11 6.77 22.79 3.79
N CYS A 12 5.89 23.17 4.72
CA CYS A 12 6.16 23.07 6.17
C CYS A 12 5.03 22.42 6.97
N GLY A 13 3.94 22.00 6.31
CA GLY A 13 2.82 21.30 6.94
C GLY A 13 1.91 22.17 7.81
N LYS A 14 2.22 23.46 8.04
CA LYS A 14 1.34 24.36 8.81
C LYS A 14 -0.04 24.45 8.17
N ILE A 15 -1.08 24.24 8.97
CA ILE A 15 -2.50 24.32 8.56
C ILE A 15 -3.01 25.76 8.60
N ALA A 16 -4.10 26.03 7.87
CA ALA A 16 -4.74 27.35 7.80
C ALA A 16 -5.09 27.94 9.18
N SER A 17 -5.59 27.12 10.12
CA SER A 17 -5.91 27.57 11.48
C SER A 17 -4.70 27.95 12.34
N SER A 18 -3.48 27.56 11.94
CA SER A 18 -2.25 27.90 12.66
C SER A 18 -1.64 29.23 12.20
N LEU A 19 -2.20 29.90 11.18
CA LEU A 19 -1.76 31.22 10.75
C LEU A 19 -2.36 32.30 11.66
N GLU A 20 -1.62 33.42 11.80
CA GLU A 20 -2.12 34.58 12.55
C GLU A 20 -3.47 35.05 12.00
N ALA A 21 -4.34 35.50 12.91
CA ALA A 21 -5.70 35.93 12.57
C ALA A 21 -5.69 36.92 11.39
N GLY A 22 -6.40 36.54 10.31
CA GLY A 22 -6.54 37.35 9.10
C GLY A 22 -5.56 37.02 7.96
N LYS A 23 -4.53 36.18 8.19
CA LYS A 23 -3.64 35.71 7.11
C LYS A 23 -4.23 34.48 6.42
N LYS A 24 -4.43 34.58 5.10
CA LYS A 24 -4.85 33.47 4.25
C LYS A 24 -3.63 32.75 3.67
N MET A 25 -3.78 31.47 3.38
CA MET A 25 -2.76 30.74 2.64
C MET A 25 -2.61 31.26 1.21
N LEU A 26 -1.36 31.35 0.76
CA LEU A 26 -1.02 31.66 -0.61
C LEU A 26 -1.23 30.41 -1.47
N VAL A 27 -1.58 30.61 -2.74
CA VAL A 27 -1.70 29.54 -3.73
C VAL A 27 -0.71 29.80 -4.86
N CYS A 28 -0.11 28.75 -5.42
CA CYS A 28 0.66 28.89 -6.65
C CYS A 28 -0.27 29.30 -7.80
N SER A 29 -0.18 30.57 -8.22
CA SER A 29 -0.97 31.12 -9.33
C SER A 29 -0.83 30.33 -10.62
N ARG A 30 0.38 29.82 -10.91
CA ARG A 30 0.65 29.04 -12.12
C ARG A 30 -0.07 27.69 -12.11
N CYS A 31 -0.10 26.99 -10.97
CA CYS A 31 -0.86 25.73 -10.86
C CYS A 31 -2.36 25.94 -10.82
N GLN A 32 -2.82 27.03 -10.18
CA GLN A 32 -4.23 27.35 -10.14
C GLN A 32 -4.78 27.65 -11.53
N LEU A 33 -4.05 28.44 -12.33
CA LEU A 33 -4.48 28.83 -13.68
C LEU A 33 -4.23 27.74 -14.72
N GLN A 34 -3.06 27.09 -14.69
CA GLN A 34 -2.65 26.19 -15.77
C GLN A 34 -2.93 24.73 -15.49
N ALA A 35 -3.04 24.29 -14.23
CA ALA A 35 -3.18 22.87 -13.87
C ALA A 35 -4.46 22.56 -13.07
N GLU A 36 -5.31 23.56 -12.81
CA GLU A 36 -6.53 23.44 -11.99
C GLU A 36 -6.26 22.79 -10.62
N ARG A 37 -5.04 22.98 -10.09
CA ARG A 37 -4.57 22.37 -8.84
C ARG A 37 -4.21 23.43 -7.81
N LEU A 38 -4.71 23.26 -6.58
CA LEU A 38 -4.46 24.15 -5.46
C LEU A 38 -3.24 23.69 -4.66
N VAL A 39 -2.11 24.38 -4.82
CA VAL A 39 -0.89 24.16 -4.03
C VAL A 39 -0.73 25.32 -3.05
N HIS A 40 -0.88 25.03 -1.76
CA HIS A 40 -0.97 26.03 -0.70
C HIS A 40 0.37 26.30 0.01
N TYR A 41 0.61 27.55 0.38
CA TYR A 41 1.79 27.97 1.14
C TYR A 41 1.42 28.97 2.24
N CYS A 42 2.04 28.84 3.42
CA CYS A 42 1.80 29.77 4.53
C CYS A 42 2.52 31.12 4.34
N SER A 43 3.59 31.16 3.55
CA SER A 43 4.38 32.37 3.27
C SER A 43 5.06 32.28 1.91
N ARG A 44 5.53 33.43 1.42
CA ARG A 44 6.33 33.50 0.19
C ARG A 44 7.64 32.72 0.33
N ASP A 45 8.25 32.74 1.52
CA ASP A 45 9.50 32.02 1.78
C ASP A 45 9.31 30.50 1.64
N CYS A 46 8.21 29.95 2.17
CA CYS A 46 7.85 28.55 2.00
C CYS A 46 7.57 28.20 0.53
N GLN A 47 7.02 29.13 -0.25
CA GLN A 47 6.83 28.90 -1.68
C GLN A 47 8.19 28.82 -2.41
N VAL A 48 9.12 29.71 -2.08
CA VAL A 48 10.45 29.77 -2.71
C VAL A 48 11.33 28.58 -2.31
N SER A 49 11.31 28.18 -1.03
CA SER A 49 12.08 27.01 -0.55
C SER A 49 11.62 25.72 -1.24
N HIS A 50 10.31 25.51 -1.32
CA HIS A 50 9.71 24.35 -1.98
C HIS A 50 9.76 24.45 -3.51
N PHE A 51 10.03 25.64 -4.08
CA PHE A 51 9.99 25.83 -5.53
C PHE A 51 10.93 24.90 -6.28
N LYS A 52 12.08 24.52 -5.71
CA LYS A 52 13.00 23.56 -6.34
C LYS A 52 12.34 22.20 -6.63
N LEU A 53 11.54 21.70 -5.69
CA LEU A 53 10.78 20.45 -5.82
C LEU A 53 9.47 20.65 -6.61
N HIS A 54 8.86 21.81 -6.49
CA HIS A 54 7.61 22.14 -7.18
C HIS A 54 7.77 22.46 -8.67
N LYS A 55 8.90 23.07 -9.07
CA LYS A 55 9.22 23.52 -10.43
C LYS A 55 8.91 22.48 -11.51
N PRO A 56 9.33 21.20 -11.41
CA PRO A 56 9.05 20.21 -12.46
C PRO A 56 7.56 19.92 -12.65
N THR A 57 6.72 20.14 -11.65
CA THR A 57 5.27 19.87 -11.73
C THR A 57 4.43 21.15 -11.74
N CYS A 58 5.05 22.32 -11.83
CA CYS A 58 4.38 23.60 -11.70
C CYS A 58 3.66 23.98 -13.00
N GLY A 59 2.32 24.04 -12.97
CA GLY A 59 1.50 24.47 -14.11
C GLY A 59 1.30 23.41 -15.22
N ILE A 60 1.67 22.16 -14.97
CA ILE A 60 1.44 21.05 -15.91
C ILE A 60 0.03 20.48 -15.68
N LYS A 61 -0.83 20.51 -16.72
CA LYS A 61 -2.07 19.71 -16.74
C LYS A 61 -1.69 18.25 -16.90
N LEU A 62 -1.86 17.46 -15.84
CA LEU A 62 -1.76 16.00 -15.93
C LEU A 62 -2.99 15.56 -16.75
N ALA A 63 -2.78 15.15 -18.00
CA ALA A 63 -3.85 14.89 -18.96
C ALA A 63 -4.73 13.72 -18.51
N THR A 64 -6.05 13.95 -18.47
CA THR A 64 -7.08 12.91 -18.48
C THR A 64 -7.57 12.74 -19.92
N ASN A 65 -7.27 11.61 -20.57
CA ASN A 65 -7.70 11.31 -21.95
C ASN A 65 -8.92 10.35 -21.95
N PRO A 66 -9.97 10.53 -22.78
CA PRO A 66 -11.28 9.90 -22.52
C PRO A 66 -11.62 8.61 -23.31
N ASP A 67 -10.86 8.16 -24.31
CA ASP A 67 -11.37 7.19 -25.33
C ASP A 67 -10.68 5.81 -25.44
N PHE A 68 -10.11 5.26 -24.36
CA PHE A 68 -9.80 3.82 -24.23
C PHE A 68 -10.05 3.37 -22.78
N PRO A 69 -10.60 2.17 -22.48
CA PRO A 69 -10.37 1.55 -21.17
C PRO A 69 -8.89 1.18 -21.09
N SER A 70 -8.10 2.12 -20.57
CA SER A 70 -6.64 2.16 -20.64
C SER A 70 -6.00 1.02 -19.85
N ILE A 71 -5.25 0.16 -20.56
CA ILE A 71 -4.20 -0.68 -19.98
C ILE A 71 -2.86 -0.11 -20.46
N ALA A 72 -1.98 0.11 -19.47
CA ALA A 72 -0.53 0.37 -19.51
C ALA A 72 -0.04 1.80 -19.88
N ASP A 73 0.20 2.60 -18.83
CA ASP A 73 1.17 3.71 -18.78
C ASP A 73 2.26 3.34 -17.75
N PRO A 74 3.56 3.32 -18.11
CA PRO A 74 4.66 2.96 -17.20
C PRO A 74 4.90 3.97 -16.06
N ASP A 75 4.27 5.15 -16.07
CA ASP A 75 4.34 6.16 -14.99
C ASP A 75 2.99 6.44 -14.27
N ALA A 76 1.94 5.64 -14.53
CA ALA A 76 0.69 5.76 -13.79
C ALA A 76 0.90 5.40 -12.29
N PRO A 77 0.36 6.20 -11.34
CA PRO A 77 0.32 5.77 -9.94
C PRO A 77 -0.39 4.42 -9.92
N PHE A 78 0.32 3.41 -9.42
CA PHE A 78 -0.07 2.02 -9.41
C PHE A 78 -1.57 1.95 -9.08
N GLN A 79 -2.40 1.39 -9.96
CA GLN A 79 -3.79 1.12 -9.61
C GLN A 79 -3.78 -0.14 -8.75
N PRO A 80 -4.48 -0.16 -7.59
CA PRO A 80 -4.59 -1.38 -6.82
C PRO A 80 -5.17 -2.47 -7.71
N PRO A 81 -4.60 -3.68 -7.72
CA PRO A 81 -5.20 -4.83 -8.36
C PRO A 81 -6.67 -4.93 -7.96
N GLN A 82 -7.53 -5.43 -8.85
CA GLN A 82 -8.95 -5.55 -8.56
C GLN A 82 -9.23 -6.27 -7.23
N ALA A 83 -8.41 -7.25 -6.84
CA ALA A 83 -8.48 -7.91 -5.53
C ALA A 83 -8.37 -6.92 -4.35
N LEU A 84 -7.44 -5.96 -4.41
CA LEU A 84 -7.29 -4.88 -3.43
C LEU A 84 -8.44 -3.87 -3.50
N LEU A 85 -8.97 -3.58 -4.69
CA LEU A 85 -10.16 -2.74 -4.84
C LEU A 85 -11.41 -3.39 -4.23
N TYR A 86 -11.59 -4.70 -4.37
CA TYR A 86 -12.65 -5.44 -3.70
C TYR A 86 -12.50 -5.40 -2.18
N HIS A 87 -11.26 -5.51 -1.66
CA HIS A 87 -10.98 -5.35 -0.23
C HIS A 87 -11.26 -3.94 0.28
N LEU A 88 -10.81 -2.91 -0.44
CA LEU A 88 -11.06 -1.51 -0.08
C LEU A 88 -12.56 -1.15 -0.18
N ALA A 89 -13.27 -1.68 -1.17
CA ALA A 89 -14.71 -1.52 -1.31
C ALA A 89 -15.48 -2.22 -0.18
N ALA A 90 -15.06 -3.42 0.22
CA ALA A 90 -15.62 -4.13 1.37
C ALA A 90 -15.38 -3.37 2.69
N LEU A 91 -14.24 -2.68 2.84
CA LEU A 91 -13.96 -1.83 4.00
C LEU A 91 -14.80 -0.54 4.03
N SER A 92 -15.13 0.02 2.86
CA SER A 92 -15.89 1.27 2.74
C SER A 92 -17.42 1.13 2.86
N THR A 93 -17.93 -0.10 2.75
CA THR A 93 -19.38 -0.39 2.80
C THR A 93 -19.84 -0.97 4.14
N LEU A 94 -18.95 -1.12 5.13
CA LEU A 94 -19.33 -1.53 6.47
C LEU A 94 -19.88 -0.35 7.28
N PRO A 95 -21.14 -0.40 7.76
CA PRO A 95 -21.64 0.56 8.74
C PRO A 95 -20.85 0.45 10.05
N PRO A 96 -20.76 1.53 10.86
CA PRO A 96 -20.11 1.46 12.15
C PRO A 96 -20.86 0.49 13.06
N SER A 97 -20.20 -0.61 13.40
CA SER A 97 -20.49 -1.50 14.52
C SER A 97 -21.96 -1.92 14.72
N ALA A 98 -22.37 -2.96 14.00
CA ALA A 98 -23.25 -3.97 14.58
C ALA A 98 -22.52 -5.30 14.41
N SER A 99 -22.13 -5.91 15.53
CA SER A 99 -21.37 -7.16 15.57
C SER A 99 -21.92 -8.22 14.61
N PRO A 100 -21.07 -8.78 13.73
CA PRO A 100 -21.10 -10.19 13.46
C PRO A 100 -19.89 -10.81 14.17
N THR A 101 -20.13 -11.89 14.88
CA THR A 101 -19.17 -12.69 15.67
C THR A 101 -18.10 -13.38 14.81
N THR A 102 -17.86 -12.90 13.59
CA THR A 102 -16.93 -13.47 12.62
C THR A 102 -16.31 -12.35 11.78
N PRO A 103 -14.98 -12.15 11.83
CA PRO A 103 -14.32 -11.15 10.99
C PRO A 103 -14.46 -11.52 9.50
N PRO A 104 -14.70 -10.56 8.59
CA PRO A 104 -14.71 -10.84 7.15
C PRO A 104 -13.34 -11.36 6.69
N PRO A 105 -13.30 -12.39 5.81
CA PRO A 105 -12.06 -13.01 5.34
C PRO A 105 -11.26 -12.07 4.43
N SER A 106 -9.95 -12.09 4.59
CA SER A 106 -8.98 -11.51 3.66
C SER A 106 -8.78 -12.47 2.49
N PHE A 107 -9.55 -12.31 1.42
CA PHE A 107 -9.37 -13.04 0.17
C PHE A 107 -7.97 -12.83 -0.42
N LEU A 108 -7.15 -13.89 -0.42
CA LEU A 108 -5.98 -13.98 -1.30
C LEU A 108 -6.44 -14.54 -2.63
N TYR A 109 -6.09 -13.86 -3.72
CA TYR A 109 -6.39 -14.32 -5.06
C TYR A 109 -5.18 -15.08 -5.60
N PHE A 110 -5.26 -16.41 -5.65
CA PHE A 110 -4.21 -17.26 -6.23
C PHE A 110 -4.51 -17.58 -7.71
N PRO A 111 -4.11 -16.77 -8.70
CA PRO A 111 -4.13 -17.22 -10.08
C PRO A 111 -3.04 -18.28 -10.25
N SER A 112 -3.38 -19.46 -10.73
CA SER A 112 -2.36 -20.38 -11.27
C SER A 112 -1.93 -19.85 -12.64
N ASN A 113 -0.64 -19.51 -12.82
CA ASN A 113 -0.12 -19.03 -14.10
C ASN A 113 0.10 -20.21 -15.10
N PRO A 114 -0.01 -19.98 -16.42
CA PRO A 114 -0.19 -21.01 -17.45
C PRO A 114 1.12 -21.46 -18.11
N LEU A 115 2.21 -21.65 -17.36
CA LEU A 115 3.52 -21.92 -17.98
C LEU A 115 3.88 -23.39 -18.15
N SER A 116 2.96 -24.34 -17.95
CA SER A 116 3.26 -25.77 -18.09
C SER A 116 2.42 -26.55 -19.08
N ASP A 117 1.61 -25.93 -19.95
CA ASP A 117 0.87 -26.71 -20.96
C ASP A 117 0.80 -25.96 -22.31
N ALA A 118 1.91 -25.95 -23.04
CA ALA A 118 1.82 -25.95 -24.49
C ALA A 118 1.22 -27.32 -24.88
N ALA A 119 0.03 -27.28 -25.49
CA ALA A 119 -0.77 -28.42 -25.95
C ALA A 119 -1.68 -29.09 -24.91
N SER A 120 -2.89 -28.55 -24.74
CA SER A 120 -4.11 -29.27 -25.14
C SER A 120 -5.36 -28.45 -24.80
N SER A 121 -6.24 -28.33 -25.78
CA SER A 121 -7.60 -27.82 -25.65
C SER A 121 -8.38 -28.65 -24.63
N SER A 122 -8.56 -28.14 -23.41
CA SER A 122 -9.56 -28.67 -22.49
C SER A 122 -9.97 -27.58 -21.51
N SER A 123 -11.28 -27.39 -21.36
CA SER A 123 -11.94 -26.43 -20.47
C SER A 123 -11.53 -26.68 -19.02
N LYS A 124 -10.57 -25.92 -18.48
CA LYS A 124 -10.25 -25.93 -17.04
C LYS A 124 -11.34 -25.15 -16.27
N PRO A 125 -11.79 -25.66 -15.10
CA PRO A 125 -12.77 -24.96 -14.27
C PRO A 125 -12.23 -23.62 -13.76
N PRO A 126 -13.10 -22.63 -13.48
CA PRO A 126 -12.69 -21.35 -12.94
C PRO A 126 -12.02 -21.55 -11.57
N VAL A 127 -10.77 -21.08 -11.46
CA VAL A 127 -9.98 -21.13 -10.22
C VAL A 127 -10.65 -20.24 -9.18
N MET A 128 -11.06 -20.82 -8.06
CA MET A 128 -11.72 -20.06 -6.99
C MET A 128 -10.68 -19.47 -6.02
N PRO A 129 -10.86 -18.22 -5.56
CA PRO A 129 -10.01 -17.62 -4.55
C PRO A 129 -10.07 -18.41 -3.24
N ILE A 130 -8.93 -18.59 -2.59
CA ILE A 130 -8.86 -19.26 -1.29
C ILE A 130 -9.05 -18.18 -0.22
N PRO A 131 -10.12 -18.24 0.58
CA PRO A 131 -10.35 -17.27 1.64
C PRO A 131 -9.34 -17.52 2.77
N VAL A 132 -8.50 -16.52 3.08
CA VAL A 132 -7.67 -16.53 4.28
C VAL A 132 -8.34 -15.65 5.33
N SER A 133 -8.53 -16.16 6.54
CA SER A 133 -9.19 -15.42 7.62
C SER A 133 -8.18 -14.99 8.66
N LEU A 134 -7.67 -13.76 8.54
CA LEU A 134 -6.74 -13.22 9.52
C LEU A 134 -7.46 -12.74 10.79
N PRO A 135 -6.90 -12.98 12.00
CA PRO A 135 -7.41 -12.40 13.24
C PRO A 135 -7.32 -10.85 13.19
N PRO A 136 -8.16 -10.12 13.95
CA PRO A 136 -8.24 -8.66 13.82
C PRO A 136 -6.89 -7.92 13.93
N PRO A 137 -5.98 -8.25 14.87
CA PRO A 137 -4.68 -7.59 14.95
C PRO A 137 -3.80 -7.85 13.72
N ALA A 138 -3.72 -9.10 13.26
CA ALA A 138 -2.95 -9.47 12.07
C ALA A 138 -3.52 -8.84 10.79
N ARG A 139 -4.85 -8.76 10.68
CA ARG A 139 -5.51 -8.11 9.54
C ARG A 139 -5.26 -6.60 9.50
N ASN A 140 -5.29 -5.92 10.65
CA ASN A 140 -4.99 -4.50 10.73
C ASN A 140 -3.54 -4.23 10.30
N LEU A 141 -2.60 -5.05 10.76
CA LEU A 141 -1.20 -4.97 10.35
C LEU A 141 -1.03 -5.27 8.87
N PHE A 142 -1.66 -6.32 8.34
CA PHE A 142 -1.66 -6.66 6.92
C PHE A 142 -2.16 -5.51 6.05
N ASN A 143 -3.27 -4.86 6.42
CA ASN A 143 -3.81 -3.70 5.70
C ASN A 143 -2.87 -2.49 5.74
N CYS A 144 -2.17 -2.31 6.86
CA CYS A 144 -1.17 -1.26 7.00
C CYS A 144 0.02 -1.51 6.06
N LEU A 145 0.55 -2.73 6.10
CA LEU A 145 1.69 -3.16 5.27
C LEU A 145 1.33 -3.11 3.79
N SER A 146 0.16 -3.59 3.39
CA SER A 146 -0.28 -3.58 1.99
C SER A 146 -0.38 -2.17 1.44
N TRP A 147 -0.88 -1.22 2.24
CA TRP A 147 -0.94 0.19 1.86
C TRP A 147 0.46 0.81 1.73
N VAL A 148 1.39 0.50 2.64
CA VAL A 148 2.77 0.99 2.58
C VAL A 148 3.49 0.39 1.37
N ALA A 149 3.49 -0.93 1.24
CA ALA A 149 4.05 -1.65 0.11
C ALA A 149 3.55 -1.09 -1.23
N PHE A 150 2.24 -0.81 -1.32
CA PHE A 150 1.64 -0.23 -2.50
C PHE A 150 2.12 1.19 -2.80
N LYS A 151 2.21 2.05 -1.77
CA LYS A 151 2.58 3.46 -1.96
C LYS A 151 4.06 3.70 -2.17
N THR A 152 4.90 2.93 -1.50
CA THR A 152 6.35 3.17 -1.45
C THR A 152 7.13 2.11 -2.20
N ALA A 153 6.48 1.04 -2.68
CA ALA A 153 7.13 -0.16 -3.18
C ALA A 153 8.16 -0.72 -2.17
N ASN A 154 7.89 -0.58 -0.87
CA ASN A 154 8.78 -1.08 0.17
C ASN A 154 8.71 -2.62 0.18
N PRO A 155 9.81 -3.30 -0.15
CA PRO A 155 9.79 -4.75 -0.25
C PRO A 155 9.75 -5.44 1.12
N LEU A 156 10.26 -4.80 2.18
CA LEU A 156 10.15 -5.32 3.55
C LEU A 156 8.70 -5.39 4.01
N SER A 157 7.86 -4.44 3.59
CA SER A 157 6.42 -4.51 3.87
C SER A 157 5.79 -5.77 3.25
N VAL A 158 6.23 -6.17 2.07
CA VAL A 158 5.75 -7.38 1.37
C VAL A 158 6.27 -8.66 2.03
N VAL A 159 7.52 -8.67 2.49
CA VAL A 159 8.08 -9.78 3.28
C VAL A 159 7.26 -9.97 4.57
N LEU A 160 6.96 -8.90 5.30
CA LEU A 160 6.13 -8.99 6.50
C LEU A 160 4.70 -9.46 6.20
N MET A 161 4.13 -9.04 5.06
CA MET A 161 2.84 -9.57 4.60
C MET A 161 2.93 -11.08 4.33
N TYR A 162 3.99 -11.55 3.69
CA TYR A 162 4.22 -12.97 3.46
C TYR A 162 4.28 -13.73 4.79
N SER A 163 5.06 -13.26 5.77
CA SER A 163 5.16 -13.89 7.09
C SER A 163 3.81 -13.97 7.82
N LEU A 164 2.96 -12.94 7.71
CA LEU A 164 1.62 -12.96 8.32
C LEU A 164 0.69 -13.98 7.68
N LEU A 165 0.83 -14.20 6.38
CA LEU A 165 0.00 -15.14 5.62
C LEU A 165 0.52 -16.58 5.68
N LEU A 166 1.82 -16.76 5.90
CA LEU A 166 2.49 -18.06 5.87
C LEU A 166 1.84 -19.03 6.85
N THR A 167 1.61 -18.62 8.10
CA THR A 167 1.00 -19.49 9.12
C THR A 167 -0.40 -19.99 8.71
N GLU A 168 -1.20 -19.14 8.06
CA GLU A 168 -2.54 -19.52 7.61
C GLU A 168 -2.49 -20.40 6.34
N ILE A 169 -1.46 -20.23 5.51
CA ILE A 169 -1.25 -20.96 4.26
C ILE A 169 -0.64 -22.34 4.49
N GLU A 170 0.26 -22.48 5.45
CA GLU A 170 0.78 -23.77 5.90
C GLU A 170 -0.36 -24.69 6.32
N ALA A 171 -1.35 -24.15 7.05
CA ALA A 171 -2.57 -24.88 7.44
C ALA A 171 -3.41 -25.34 6.24
N LEU A 172 -3.24 -24.71 5.06
CA LEU A 172 -3.95 -25.03 3.82
C LEU A 172 -3.18 -26.00 2.90
N GLY A 173 -2.00 -26.48 3.32
CA GLY A 173 -1.28 -27.56 2.63
C GLY A 173 -0.25 -27.13 1.60
N GLY A 174 0.56 -26.11 1.89
CA GLY A 174 1.81 -25.84 1.15
C GLY A 174 1.62 -25.01 -0.13
N VAL A 175 0.77 -23.98 -0.11
CA VAL A 175 0.65 -23.02 -1.21
C VAL A 175 1.64 -21.85 -1.12
N GLU A 176 2.78 -22.07 -0.48
CA GLU A 176 3.82 -21.06 -0.20
C GLU A 176 4.42 -20.48 -1.48
N ASP A 177 4.88 -21.35 -2.39
CA ASP A 177 5.46 -20.92 -3.67
C ASP A 177 4.49 -20.04 -4.47
N ARG A 178 3.20 -20.35 -4.42
CA ARG A 178 2.15 -19.60 -5.11
C ARG A 178 1.94 -18.23 -4.46
N LEU A 179 2.03 -18.15 -3.14
CA LEU A 179 1.97 -16.88 -2.44
C LEU A 179 3.17 -16.00 -2.81
N VAL A 180 4.37 -16.57 -2.84
CA VAL A 180 5.58 -15.84 -3.22
C VAL A 180 5.45 -15.31 -4.65
N GLU A 181 5.02 -16.14 -5.61
CA GLU A 181 4.78 -15.71 -6.99
C GLU A 181 3.76 -14.58 -7.07
N GLN A 182 2.62 -14.73 -6.38
CA GLN A 182 1.57 -13.71 -6.38
C GLN A 182 2.05 -12.38 -5.82
N LEU A 183 2.68 -12.39 -4.63
CA LEU A 183 3.17 -11.16 -4.01
C LEU A 183 4.31 -10.54 -4.83
N SER A 184 5.16 -11.35 -5.46
CA SER A 184 6.21 -10.88 -6.36
C SER A 184 5.61 -10.18 -7.58
N GLU A 185 4.58 -10.74 -8.19
CA GLU A 185 3.91 -10.15 -9.35
C GLU A 185 3.13 -8.89 -8.96
N GLU A 186 2.36 -8.97 -7.88
CA GLU A 186 1.49 -7.89 -7.38
C GLU A 186 2.29 -6.66 -6.96
N TYR A 187 3.45 -6.84 -6.34
CA TYR A 187 4.30 -5.74 -5.88
C TYR A 187 5.54 -5.51 -6.76
N ARG A 188 5.63 -6.16 -7.92
CA ARG A 188 6.73 -6.04 -8.88
C ARG A 188 8.11 -6.34 -8.27
N LEU A 189 8.18 -7.37 -7.43
CA LEU A 189 9.40 -7.89 -6.79
C LEU A 189 9.94 -9.13 -7.52
N ASP A 190 9.84 -9.16 -8.85
CA ASP A 190 10.31 -10.28 -9.68
C ASP A 190 11.81 -10.18 -10.04
N GLY A 191 12.52 -9.18 -9.49
CA GLY A 191 13.96 -8.97 -9.69
C GLY A 191 14.34 -8.45 -11.08
N LYS A 192 13.36 -8.16 -11.95
CA LYS A 192 13.61 -7.65 -13.31
C LYS A 192 13.66 -6.13 -13.39
N GLN A 193 13.24 -5.43 -12.34
CA GLN A 193 13.14 -3.98 -12.34
C GLN A 193 14.45 -3.35 -11.82
N GLU A 194 15.09 -2.52 -12.66
CA GLU A 194 16.20 -1.66 -12.26
C GLU A 194 15.65 -0.28 -11.87
N VAL A 195 15.80 0.10 -10.61
CA VAL A 195 15.41 1.43 -10.14
C VAL A 195 16.69 2.19 -9.83
N GLY A 196 17.02 3.19 -10.66
CA GLY A 196 18.24 3.99 -10.46
C GLY A 196 19.55 3.27 -10.78
N GLY A 197 19.53 2.18 -11.55
CA GLY A 197 20.72 1.42 -11.94
C GLY A 197 21.15 0.35 -10.94
N GLU A 198 20.46 0.23 -9.81
CA GLU A 198 20.59 -0.90 -8.89
C GLU A 198 19.50 -1.93 -9.18
N LYS A 199 19.91 -3.21 -9.26
CA LYS A 199 18.97 -4.31 -9.39
C LYS A 199 18.23 -4.49 -8.08
N ARG A 200 16.90 -4.46 -8.13
CA ARG A 200 16.07 -4.75 -6.97
C ARG A 200 16.13 -6.25 -6.67
N ASN A 201 16.29 -6.60 -5.39
CA ASN A 201 16.22 -8.00 -4.97
C ASN A 201 14.83 -8.56 -5.26
N SER A 202 14.78 -9.83 -5.66
CA SER A 202 13.50 -10.54 -5.78
C SER A 202 12.93 -10.87 -4.40
N LEU A 203 11.61 -11.06 -4.31
CA LEU A 203 10.99 -11.47 -3.04
C LEU A 203 11.60 -12.78 -2.52
N ARG A 204 11.89 -13.75 -3.41
CA ARG A 204 12.57 -15.01 -3.04
C ARG A 204 13.93 -14.74 -2.40
N GLN A 205 14.77 -13.91 -3.02
CA GLN A 205 16.08 -13.56 -2.46
C GLN A 205 15.96 -12.90 -1.08
N MET A 206 14.96 -12.05 -0.89
CA MET A 206 14.73 -11.39 0.40
C MET A 206 14.17 -12.32 1.47
N LEU A 207 13.45 -13.37 1.09
CA LEU A 207 13.00 -14.41 2.01
C LEU A 207 14.15 -15.37 2.38
N ASP A 208 15.11 -15.55 1.48
CA ASP A 208 16.32 -16.33 1.71
C ASP A 208 17.37 -15.58 2.56
N ASP A 209 17.31 -14.24 2.62
CA ASP A 209 18.13 -13.42 3.52
C ASP A 209 17.67 -13.62 4.97
N GLU A 210 18.47 -14.34 5.77
CA GLU A 210 18.18 -14.62 7.19
C GLU A 210 18.45 -13.42 8.14
N ASP A 211 18.80 -12.25 7.59
CA ASP A 211 19.10 -11.06 8.39
C ASP A 211 17.83 -10.50 9.04
N GLU A 212 17.81 -10.47 10.38
CA GLU A 212 16.69 -9.90 11.14
C GLU A 212 16.57 -8.39 10.85
N PRO A 213 15.39 -7.90 10.42
CA PRO A 213 15.21 -6.49 10.10
C PRO A 213 15.38 -5.62 11.36
N LYS A 214 16.09 -4.50 11.23
CA LYS A 214 16.26 -3.58 12.36
C LYS A 214 14.93 -2.94 12.73
N ALA A 215 14.80 -2.53 13.99
CA ALA A 215 13.59 -1.85 14.48
C ALA A 215 13.23 -0.61 13.64
N GLU A 216 14.23 0.12 13.16
CA GLU A 216 14.05 1.28 12.28
C GLU A 216 13.41 0.90 10.94
N ASP A 217 13.85 -0.21 10.35
CA ASP A 217 13.34 -0.71 9.08
C ASP A 217 11.89 -1.21 9.22
N LEU A 218 11.56 -1.85 10.34
CA LEU A 218 10.19 -2.25 10.68
C LEU A 218 9.27 -1.02 10.80
N MET A 219 9.74 0.05 11.43
CA MET A 219 8.97 1.29 11.55
C MET A 219 8.72 1.94 10.19
N VAL A 220 9.69 1.90 9.27
CA VAL A 220 9.50 2.36 7.89
C VAL A 220 8.53 1.44 7.14
N ALA A 221 8.61 0.12 7.33
CA ALA A 221 7.75 -0.87 6.68
C ALA A 221 6.27 -0.74 7.06
N ILE A 222 5.97 -0.30 8.29
CA ILE A 222 4.60 -0.01 8.74
C ILE A 222 4.17 1.44 8.45
N GLY A 223 4.99 2.26 7.80
CA GLY A 223 4.63 3.63 7.42
C GLY A 223 4.80 4.67 8.52
N GLY A 224 5.69 4.41 9.48
CA GLY A 224 6.16 5.34 10.51
C GLY A 224 5.44 5.25 11.86
N GLU A 225 5.83 6.14 12.78
CA GLU A 225 5.38 6.17 14.19
C GLU A 225 3.86 6.19 14.37
N LYS A 226 3.13 6.81 13.44
CA LYS A 226 1.66 6.87 13.46
C LYS A 226 0.98 5.49 13.49
N ASN A 227 1.67 4.45 13.00
CA ASN A 227 1.16 3.08 12.91
C ASN A 227 1.80 2.15 13.96
N GLN A 228 2.65 2.67 14.85
CA GLN A 228 3.33 1.88 15.88
C GLN A 228 2.36 1.11 16.78
N GLY A 229 1.20 1.71 17.10
CA GLY A 229 0.17 1.06 17.90
C GLY A 229 -0.34 -0.24 17.30
N ILE A 230 -0.43 -0.32 15.96
CA ILE A 230 -0.88 -1.52 15.24
C ILE A 230 0.17 -2.65 15.37
N LEU A 231 1.46 -2.30 15.27
CA LEU A 231 2.54 -3.26 15.45
C LEU A 231 2.58 -3.80 16.88
N VAL A 232 2.44 -2.93 17.88
CA VAL A 232 2.40 -3.33 19.29
C VAL A 232 1.19 -4.22 19.59
N GLU A 233 0.02 -3.88 19.07
CA GLU A 233 -1.20 -4.69 19.23
C GLU A 233 -1.02 -6.10 18.65
N TRP A 234 -0.44 -6.21 17.45
CA TRP A 234 -0.12 -7.51 16.85
C TRP A 234 0.93 -8.29 17.65
N GLN A 235 2.00 -7.64 18.13
CA GLN A 235 3.03 -8.29 18.95
C GLN A 235 2.45 -8.84 20.26
N MET A 236 1.55 -8.09 20.91
CA MET A 236 0.85 -8.56 22.11
C MET A 236 -0.01 -9.78 21.80
N TYR A 237 -0.75 -9.75 20.68
CA TYR A 237 -1.56 -10.87 20.22
C TYR A 237 -0.71 -12.13 19.95
N GLU A 238 0.40 -12.01 19.23
CA GLU A 238 1.32 -13.14 19.00
C GLU A 238 1.90 -13.70 20.31
N ALA A 239 2.30 -12.83 21.24
CA ALA A 239 2.80 -13.26 22.54
C ALA A 239 1.73 -14.00 23.37
N GLU A 240 0.46 -13.61 23.28
CA GLU A 240 -0.66 -14.33 23.89
C GLU A 240 -0.95 -15.66 23.19
N ARG A 241 -0.91 -15.68 21.85
CA ARG A 241 -1.09 -16.89 21.05
C ARG A 241 -0.02 -17.94 21.39
N MET A 242 1.25 -17.54 21.40
CA MET A 242 2.38 -18.41 21.75
C MET A 242 2.36 -18.90 23.20
N ARG A 243 1.78 -18.13 24.13
CA ARG A 243 1.55 -18.57 25.51
C ARG A 243 0.42 -19.59 25.61
N SER A 244 -0.59 -19.49 24.76
CA SER A 244 -1.77 -20.37 24.76
C SER A 244 -1.53 -21.71 24.05
N SER A 245 -0.52 -21.79 23.18
CA SER A 245 -0.13 -23.02 22.47
C SER A 245 0.87 -23.92 23.22
N LYS A 246 1.29 -23.54 24.43
CA LYS A 246 2.15 -24.35 25.33
C LYS A 246 1.32 -25.05 26.40
#